data_AF-A0A819PFP8-F1
#
_entry.id   AF-A0A819PFP8-F1
#
_cell.length_a   1.000
_cell.length_b   1.000
_cell.length_c   1.000
_cell.angle_alpha   90.00
_cell.angle_beta   90.00
_cell.angle_gamma   90.00
#
_symmetry.space_group_name_H-M   'P 1'
#
loop_
_entity.id
_entity.type
_entity.pdbx_description
1 polymer ?
#
loop_
_entity_poly.entity_id
_entity_poly.type
_entity_poly.pdbx_seq_one_letter_code
_entity_poly.pdbx_strand_id
1 'polypeptide(L)'
;MNFGWNDRSTILHEFGHALGLDHEQQNPIGGIKLNETAVYKRYGGPPHYWSPDKIKLNVIDMFSKDQTNGVYDPNSIMHYAIDPELTINKCCGTKKNNDLSTGDKHAIQKLYEKFKPSTGKWW
;
A
#
# COMPACT_ATOMS: atom_id res chain seq x y z
N MET A 1 -10.74 -9.43 -14.91
CA MET A 1 -9.74 -8.35 -14.70
C MET A 1 -9.24 -7.91 -16.07
N ASN A 2 -9.13 -6.59 -16.31
CA ASN A 2 -8.69 -6.04 -17.61
C ASN A 2 -7.25 -5.53 -17.44
N PHE A 3 -6.26 -6.19 -18.04
CA PHE A 3 -4.84 -5.94 -17.79
C PHE A 3 -4.25 -4.88 -18.73
N GLY A 4 -4.74 -3.65 -18.63
CA GLY A 4 -4.10 -2.48 -19.24
C GLY A 4 -2.77 -2.07 -18.57
N TRP A 5 -2.37 -2.78 -17.51
CA TRP A 5 -1.23 -2.48 -16.65
C TRP A 5 -0.25 -3.67 -16.64
N ASN A 6 0.65 -3.72 -17.63
CA ASN A 6 1.65 -4.78 -17.76
C ASN A 6 2.89 -4.57 -16.88
N ASP A 7 2.77 -3.87 -15.75
CA ASP A 7 3.90 -3.63 -14.87
C ASP A 7 3.85 -4.49 -13.61
N ARG A 8 5.00 -5.11 -13.30
CA ARG A 8 5.17 -6.05 -12.20
C ARG A 8 4.72 -5.47 -10.86
N SER A 9 4.96 -4.19 -10.65
CA SER A 9 4.62 -3.48 -9.41
C SER A 9 3.11 -3.48 -9.18
N THR A 10 2.33 -3.08 -10.20
CA THR A 10 0.86 -3.12 -10.12
C THR A 10 0.36 -4.55 -9.90
N ILE A 11 0.90 -5.54 -10.63
CA ILE A 11 0.47 -6.94 -10.43
C ILE A 11 0.71 -7.39 -8.99
N LEU A 12 1.90 -7.16 -8.44
CA LEU A 12 2.21 -7.56 -7.07
C LEU A 12 1.35 -6.80 -6.04
N HIS A 13 1.08 -5.53 -6.27
CA HIS A 13 0.25 -4.69 -5.39
C HIS A 13 -1.20 -5.19 -5.33
N GLU A 14 -1.83 -5.39 -6.49
CA GLU A 14 -3.22 -5.84 -6.56
C GLU A 14 -3.39 -7.28 -6.02
N PHE A 15 -2.40 -8.15 -6.23
CA PHE A 15 -2.39 -9.47 -5.60
C PHE A 15 -2.11 -9.39 -4.09
N GLY A 16 -1.36 -8.40 -3.62
CA GLY A 16 -1.22 -8.10 -2.19
C GLY A 16 -2.59 -7.81 -1.56
N HIS A 17 -3.39 -6.94 -2.17
CA HIS A 17 -4.78 -6.70 -1.74
C HIS A 17 -5.63 -7.97 -1.76
N ALA A 18 -5.54 -8.77 -2.84
CA ALA A 18 -6.27 -10.03 -2.92
C ALA A 18 -5.89 -11.03 -1.81
N LEU A 19 -4.66 -10.92 -1.27
CA LEU A 19 -4.15 -11.72 -0.17
C LEU A 19 -4.33 -11.04 1.21
N GLY A 20 -5.07 -9.94 1.27
CA GLY A 20 -5.41 -9.26 2.53
C GLY A 20 -4.35 -8.29 3.06
N LEU A 21 -3.42 -7.82 2.23
CA LEU A 21 -2.56 -6.69 2.57
C LEU A 21 -3.26 -5.37 2.25
N ASP A 22 -3.13 -4.42 3.16
CA ASP A 22 -3.59 -3.05 2.99
C ASP A 22 -2.43 -2.10 2.66
N HIS A 23 -2.74 -0.85 2.31
CA HIS A 23 -1.72 0.12 1.93
C HIS A 23 -0.78 0.50 3.08
N GLU A 24 0.51 0.52 2.77
CA GLU A 24 1.56 0.80 3.76
C GLU A 24 1.58 2.28 4.18
N GLN A 25 1.22 3.22 3.29
CA GLN A 25 1.17 4.65 3.67
C GLN A 25 0.11 4.95 4.74
N GLN A 26 -0.90 4.08 4.90
CA GLN A 26 -1.98 4.22 5.88
C GLN A 26 -1.57 3.66 7.26
N ASN A 27 -0.31 3.22 7.41
CA ASN A 27 0.25 2.75 8.68
C ASN A 27 0.35 3.90 9.71
N PRO A 28 -0.33 3.82 10.87
CA PRO A 28 -0.38 4.91 11.85
C PRO A 28 0.95 5.15 12.57
N ILE A 29 1.94 4.26 12.41
CA ILE A 29 3.24 4.31 13.08
C ILE A 29 4.30 4.65 12.03
N GLY A 30 4.91 5.83 12.10
CA GLY A 30 6.03 6.18 11.21
C GLY A 30 5.65 6.45 9.74
N GLY A 31 4.36 6.43 9.40
CA GLY A 31 3.84 6.75 8.07
C GLY A 31 4.01 8.22 7.64
N ILE A 32 3.62 8.49 6.40
CA ILE A 32 3.80 9.79 5.75
C ILE A 32 2.70 10.75 6.18
N LYS A 33 3.08 11.97 6.58
CA LYS A 33 2.13 13.04 6.84
C LYS A 33 1.72 13.72 5.55
N LEU A 34 0.49 13.50 5.12
CA LEU A 34 -0.05 14.05 3.88
C LEU A 34 -0.61 15.47 4.06
N ASN A 35 -0.44 16.28 3.03
CA ASN A 35 -1.22 17.51 2.86
C ASN A 35 -2.53 17.14 2.15
N GLU A 36 -3.60 16.94 2.91
CA GLU A 36 -4.90 16.50 2.37
C GLU A 36 -5.42 17.40 1.24
N THR A 37 -5.21 18.72 1.34
CA THR A 37 -5.65 19.65 0.28
C THR A 37 -4.90 19.37 -1.03
N ALA A 38 -3.60 19.13 -0.97
CA ALA A 38 -2.80 18.77 -2.14
C ALA A 38 -3.21 17.39 -2.69
N VAL A 39 -3.48 16.43 -1.82
CA VAL A 39 -3.94 15.08 -2.18
C VAL A 39 -5.29 15.13 -2.90
N TYR A 40 -6.30 15.80 -2.34
CA TYR A 40 -7.61 15.96 -2.97
C TYR A 40 -7.50 16.64 -4.34
N LYS A 41 -6.67 17.69 -4.47
CA LYS A 41 -6.42 18.35 -5.75
C LYS A 41 -5.77 17.41 -6.77
N ARG A 42 -4.79 16.60 -6.35
CA ARG A 42 -4.02 15.73 -7.25
C ARG A 42 -4.84 14.55 -7.77
N TYR A 43 -5.63 13.91 -6.91
CA TYR A 43 -6.40 12.71 -7.26
C TYR A 43 -7.82 13.04 -7.74
N GLY A 44 -8.37 14.21 -7.38
CA GLY A 44 -9.63 14.70 -7.93
C GLY A 44 -9.49 15.28 -9.34
N GLY A 45 -8.28 15.62 -9.77
CA GLY A 45 -7.96 16.08 -11.11
C GLY A 45 -7.58 14.96 -12.11
N PRO A 46 -7.25 15.32 -13.36
CA PRO A 46 -6.73 14.38 -14.34
C PRO A 46 -5.42 13.71 -13.85
N PRO A 47 -5.16 12.44 -14.20
CA PRO A 47 -6.02 11.55 -15.00
C PRO A 47 -7.04 10.76 -14.16
N HIS A 48 -7.08 10.92 -12.84
CA HIS A 48 -7.80 10.01 -11.94
C HIS A 48 -9.28 10.36 -11.76
N TYR A 49 -9.59 11.64 -11.55
CA TYR A 49 -10.95 12.13 -11.29
C TYR A 49 -11.69 11.35 -10.18
N TRP A 50 -11.00 11.03 -9.09
CA TRP A 50 -11.60 10.30 -7.97
C TRP A 50 -12.50 11.21 -7.13
N SER A 51 -13.58 10.64 -6.59
CA SER A 51 -14.43 11.33 -5.62
C SER A 51 -13.66 11.59 -4.32
N PRO A 52 -14.03 12.63 -3.54
CA PRO A 52 -13.44 12.86 -2.23
C PRO A 52 -13.48 11.63 -1.33
N ASP A 53 -14.60 10.90 -1.29
CA ASP A 53 -14.73 9.68 -0.47
C ASP A 53 -13.74 8.59 -0.91
N LYS A 54 -13.52 8.43 -2.22
CA LYS A 54 -12.54 7.47 -2.74
C LYS A 54 -11.11 7.88 -2.37
N ILE A 55 -10.78 9.17 -2.47
CA ILE A 55 -9.46 9.69 -2.10
C ILE A 55 -9.23 9.50 -0.60
N LYS A 56 -10.24 9.81 0.21
CA LYS A 56 -10.21 9.64 1.65
C LYS A 56 -9.91 8.19 2.03
N LEU A 57 -10.70 7.25 1.51
CA LEU A 57 -10.58 5.82 1.81
C LEU A 57 -9.24 5.21 1.36
N ASN A 58 -8.74 5.58 0.17
CA ASN A 58 -7.59 4.90 -0.43
C ASN A 58 -6.24 5.59 -0.14
N VAL A 59 -6.25 6.85 0.28
CA VAL A 59 -5.01 7.65 0.40
C VAL A 59 -4.84 8.29 1.78
N ILE A 60 -5.92 8.82 2.38
CA ILE A 60 -5.83 9.68 3.56
C ILE A 60 -6.08 8.93 4.87
N ASP A 61 -7.08 8.06 4.88
CA ASP A 61 -7.48 7.38 6.12
C ASP A 61 -6.35 6.51 6.64
N MET A 62 -6.12 6.54 7.95
CA MET A 62 -5.11 5.72 8.61
C MET A 62 -5.78 4.52 9.27
N PHE A 63 -5.11 3.37 9.23
CA PHE A 63 -5.55 2.21 9.99
C PHE A 63 -5.34 2.42 11.48
N SER A 64 -6.08 1.69 12.31
CA SER A 64 -5.77 1.58 13.73
C SER A 64 -4.52 0.74 13.95
N LYS A 65 -3.83 0.92 15.08
CA LYS A 65 -2.58 0.16 15.36
C LYS A 65 -2.80 -1.35 15.32
N ASP A 66 -3.96 -1.82 15.79
CA ASP A 66 -4.32 -3.23 15.86
C ASP A 66 -4.61 -3.85 14.48
N GLN A 67 -4.74 -3.03 13.43
CA GLN A 67 -4.90 -3.46 12.05
C GLN A 67 -3.55 -3.53 11.30
N THR A 68 -2.43 -3.26 11.97
CA THR A 68 -1.10 -3.24 11.34
C THR A 68 -0.18 -4.30 11.93
N ASN A 69 0.91 -4.60 11.21
CA ASN A 69 2.00 -5.42 11.73
C ASN A 69 2.91 -4.65 12.74
N GLY A 70 2.59 -3.39 13.04
CA GLY A 70 3.30 -2.53 13.97
C GLY A 70 4.60 -1.89 13.44
N VAL A 71 4.96 -2.10 12.17
CA VAL A 71 6.23 -1.64 11.59
C VAL A 71 5.97 -1.00 10.22
N TYR A 72 6.41 0.25 10.03
CA TYR A 72 6.35 0.90 8.72
C TYR A 72 7.48 0.45 7.81
N ASP A 73 7.14 0.09 6.57
CA ASP A 73 8.08 -0.35 5.54
C ASP A 73 8.03 0.53 4.27
N PRO A 74 8.96 1.49 4.10
CA PRO A 74 8.97 2.36 2.92
C PRO A 74 9.25 1.62 1.60
N ASN A 75 9.73 0.37 1.65
CA ASN A 75 10.00 -0.45 0.48
C ASN A 75 8.89 -1.47 0.19
N SER A 76 7.80 -1.49 0.98
CA SER A 76 6.67 -2.38 0.74
C SER A 76 6.09 -2.18 -0.64
N ILE A 77 5.72 -3.27 -1.31
CA ILE A 77 4.97 -3.24 -2.56
C ILE A 77 3.59 -2.59 -2.40
N MET A 78 3.07 -2.56 -1.17
CA MET A 78 1.80 -1.95 -0.79
C MET A 78 1.92 -0.44 -0.53
N HIS A 79 3.12 0.13 -0.64
CA HIS A 79 3.33 1.56 -0.47
C HIS A 79 3.10 2.30 -1.79
N TYR A 80 2.19 3.29 -1.80
CA TYR A 80 2.02 4.19 -2.93
C TYR A 80 3.28 5.02 -3.19
N ALA A 81 3.55 5.31 -4.46
CA ALA A 81 4.55 6.32 -4.82
C ALA A 81 3.97 7.72 -4.54
N ILE A 82 4.32 8.29 -3.39
CA ILE A 82 3.82 9.59 -2.95
C ILE A 82 4.83 10.66 -3.35
N ASP A 83 4.41 11.53 -4.27
CA ASP A 83 5.19 12.72 -4.63
C ASP A 83 5.38 13.59 -3.37
N PRO A 84 6.62 14.06 -3.07
CA PRO A 84 6.86 14.97 -1.96
C PRO A 84 5.91 16.18 -1.92
N GLU A 85 5.45 16.70 -3.06
CA GLU A 85 4.48 17.80 -3.11
C GLU A 85 3.13 17.48 -2.43
N LEU A 86 2.83 16.20 -2.20
CA LEU A 86 1.62 15.74 -1.51
C LEU A 86 1.80 15.61 0.01
N THR A 87 3.00 15.85 0.53
CA THR A 87 3.30 15.74 1.96
C THR A 87 3.37 17.10 2.64
N ILE A 88 3.25 17.11 3.97
CA ILE A 88 3.50 18.31 4.76
C ILE A 88 4.96 18.74 4.57
N ASN A 89 5.20 20.04 4.34
CA ASN A 89 6.52 20.63 4.08
C ASN A 89 7.25 20.12 2.83
N LYS A 90 6.55 19.43 1.91
CA LYS A 90 7.09 18.97 0.64
C LYS A 90 8.31 18.05 0.74
N CYS A 91 8.35 17.22 1.78
CA CYS A 91 9.51 16.36 2.08
C CYS A 91 9.12 14.87 2.14
N CYS A 92 10.13 14.00 2.11
CA CYS A 92 9.96 12.59 2.48
C CYS A 92 8.90 11.82 1.65
N GLY A 93 8.78 12.12 0.36
CA GLY A 93 7.98 11.32 -0.57
C GLY A 93 8.57 9.93 -0.79
N THR A 94 7.80 9.06 -1.44
CA THR A 94 8.17 7.66 -1.70
C THR A 94 8.24 7.36 -3.18
N LYS A 95 9.01 6.31 -3.51
CA LYS A 95 9.18 5.82 -4.87
C LYS A 95 8.26 4.65 -5.15
N LYS A 96 8.07 4.36 -6.43
CA LYS A 96 7.44 3.11 -6.86
C LYS A 96 8.35 1.93 -6.53
N ASN A 97 7.82 0.95 -5.79
CA ASN A 97 8.50 -0.30 -5.47
C ASN A 97 8.12 -1.38 -6.52
N ASN A 98 9.09 -2.17 -7.00
CA ASN A 98 8.88 -3.17 -8.06
C ASN A 98 9.01 -4.62 -7.57
N ASP A 99 9.35 -4.79 -6.30
CA ASP A 99 9.65 -6.07 -5.67
C ASP A 99 9.01 -6.14 -4.29
N LEU A 100 8.71 -7.35 -3.84
CA LEU A 100 8.27 -7.60 -2.46
C LEU A 100 9.41 -7.29 -1.49
N SER A 101 9.14 -6.45 -0.50
CA SER A 101 10.06 -6.17 0.58
C SER A 101 10.22 -7.37 1.52
N THR A 102 11.16 -7.29 2.47
CA THR A 102 11.25 -8.25 3.58
C THR A 102 10.00 -8.19 4.45
N GLY A 103 9.42 -6.99 4.66
CA GLY A 103 8.19 -6.79 5.41
C GLY A 103 6.99 -7.49 4.76
N ASP A 104 6.81 -7.33 3.44
CA ASP A 104 5.72 -7.96 2.67
C ASP A 104 5.73 -9.48 2.81
N LYS A 105 6.92 -10.08 2.60
CA LYS A 105 7.12 -11.53 2.67
C LYS A 105 6.80 -12.04 4.07
N HIS A 106 7.25 -11.33 5.10
CA HIS A 106 7.01 -11.71 6.49
C HIS A 106 5.54 -11.57 6.88
N ALA A 107 4.87 -10.50 6.44
CA ALA A 107 3.45 -10.26 6.69
C ALA A 107 2.59 -11.38 6.10
N ILE A 108 2.80 -11.72 4.82
CA ILE A 108 2.08 -12.83 4.16
C ILE A 108 2.41 -14.17 4.81
N GLN A 109 3.67 -14.44 5.15
CA GLN A 109 4.04 -15.68 5.83
C GLN A 109 3.30 -15.86 7.16
N LYS A 110 3.14 -14.78 7.94
CA LYS A 110 2.37 -14.79 9.19
C LYS A 110 0.88 -14.97 8.96
N LEU A 111 0.30 -14.22 8.01
CA LEU A 111 -1.13 -14.30 7.68
C LEU A 111 -1.54 -15.73 7.27
N TYR A 112 -0.67 -16.42 6.54
CA TYR A 112 -0.94 -17.76 6.01
C TYR A 112 -0.19 -18.90 6.72
N GLU A 113 0.41 -18.65 7.89
CA GLU A 113 1.26 -19.64 8.60
C GLU A 113 0.51 -20.94 8.94
N LYS A 114 -0.79 -20.81 9.27
CA LYS A 114 -1.67 -21.92 9.65
C LYS A 114 -2.08 -22.81 8.49
N PHE A 115 -1.82 -22.39 7.25
CA PHE A 115 -2.09 -23.16 6.04
C PHE A 115 -0.89 -23.98 5.58
N LYS A 116 0.21 -24.04 6.34
CA LYS A 116 1.25 -25.04 6.11
C LYS A 116 0.64 -26.42 6.37
N PRO A 117 0.42 -27.26 5.35
CA PRO A 117 -0.03 -28.60 5.64
C PRO A 117 1.07 -29.31 6.42
N SER A 118 0.67 -29.98 7.49
CA SER A 118 1.52 -30.95 8.16
C SER A 118 1.87 -32.05 7.15
N THR A 119 3.05 -31.94 6.53
CA THR A 119 3.69 -33.00 5.74
C THR A 119 2.85 -33.61 4.61
N GLY A 120 1.95 -32.85 3.98
CA GLY A 120 1.27 -33.29 2.77
C GLY A 120 2.13 -32.97 1.55
N LYS A 121 2.57 -34.00 0.81
CA LYS A 121 3.10 -33.82 -0.55
C LYS A 121 2.09 -33.02 -1.36
N TRP A 122 2.48 -31.82 -1.76
CA TRP A 122 1.84 -31.19 -2.91
C TRP A 122 2.47 -31.85 -4.12
N TRP A 123 1.61 -32.53 -4.92
CA TRP A 123 1.89 -33.35 -6.10
C TRP A 123 2.76 -34.61 -5.91
#